data_AF-A0A7Y2PM50-F1
#
_entry.id   AF-A0A7Y2PM50-F1
#
_cell.length_a   1.000
_cell.length_b   1.000
_cell.length_c   1.000
_cell.angle_alpha   90.00
_cell.angle_beta   90.00
_cell.angle_gamma   90.00
#
_symmetry.space_group_name_H-M   'P 1'
#
loop_
_entity.id
_entity.type
_entity.pdbx_description
1 polymer ?
#
loop_
_entity_poly.entity_id
_entity_poly.type
_entity_poly.pdbx_seq_one_letter_code
_entity_poly.pdbx_strand_id
1 'polypeptide(L)' 'MSPEVMGYCSRAIIRYLNGDIALFMEYINKAMELYEEEKKKERLYITIGELIDFATKEKLLSLIAKGG' A
#
# COMPACT_ATOMS: atom_id res chain seq x y z
N MET A 1 -2.57 2.45 -6.98
CA MET A 1 -3.29 3.71 -6.69
C MET A 1 -4.75 3.50 -7.03
N SER A 2 -5.62 3.57 -6.04
CA SER A 2 -7.05 3.33 -6.25
C SER A 2 -7.74 4.45 -7.06
N PRO A 3 -8.94 4.17 -7.60
CA PRO A 3 -9.81 5.19 -8.15
C PRO A 3 -10.14 6.33 -7.16
N GLU A 4 -10.14 6.04 -5.86
CA GLU A 4 -10.45 7.03 -4.82
C GLU A 4 -9.32 8.06 -4.67
N VAL A 5 -8.06 7.59 -4.62
CA VAL A 5 -6.88 8.48 -4.63
C VAL A 5 -6.87 9.34 -5.89
N MET A 6 -7.12 8.74 -7.05
CA MET A 6 -7.19 9.49 -8.31
C MET A 6 -8.32 10.53 -8.30
N GLY A 7 -9.47 10.20 -7.72
CA GLY A 7 -10.60 11.12 -7.58
C GLY A 7 -10.25 12.36 -6.76
N TYR A 8 -9.51 12.21 -5.66
CA TYR A 8 -9.01 13.34 -4.88
C TYR A 8 -7.96 14.17 -5.63
N CYS A 9 -7.03 13.52 -6.35
CA CYS A 9 -6.08 14.23 -7.21
C CYS A 9 -6.78 15.07 -8.29
N SER A 10 -7.78 14.52 -8.98
CA SER A 10 -8.55 15.27 -9.98
C SER A 10 -9.30 16.46 -9.36
N ARG A 11 -9.92 16.28 -8.19
CA ARG A 11 -10.57 17.38 -7.46
C ARG A 11 -9.58 18.45 -7.05
N ALA A 12 -8.39 18.09 -6.58
CA ALA A 12 -7.34 19.03 -6.23
C ALA A 12 -6.95 19.89 -7.44
N ILE A 13 -6.71 19.28 -8.61
CA ILE A 13 -6.38 19.99 -9.84
C ILE A 13 -7.47 21.02 -10.19
N ILE A 14 -8.74 20.64 -10.12
CA ILE A 14 -9.86 21.57 -10.38
C ILE A 14 -9.85 22.75 -9.40
N ARG A 15 -9.56 22.52 -8.11
CA ARG A 15 -9.49 23.60 -7.11
C ARG A 15 -8.32 24.55 -7.34
N TYR A 16 -7.16 24.02 -7.69
CA TYR A 16 -6.00 24.82 -8.05
C TYR A 16 -6.30 25.72 -9.26
N LEU A 17 -6.91 25.16 -10.32
CA LEU A 17 -7.30 25.92 -11.50
C LEU A 17 -8.35 27.00 -11.22
N ASN A 18 -9.21 26.78 -10.23
CA ASN A 18 -10.19 27.76 -9.76
C ASN A 18 -9.63 28.78 -8.76
N GLY A 19 -8.33 28.71 -8.43
CA GLY A 19 -7.69 29.59 -7.44
C GLY A 19 -8.07 29.28 -5.98
N ASP A 20 -8.77 28.18 -5.73
CA ASP A 20 -9.17 27.73 -4.40
C ASP A 20 -8.04 26.91 -3.76
N ILE A 21 -7.00 27.62 -3.32
CA ILE A 21 -5.77 27.00 -2.80
C ILE A 21 -6.01 26.25 -1.49
N ALA A 22 -6.93 26.73 -0.63
CA ALA A 22 -7.26 26.06 0.62
C ALA A 22 -7.81 24.65 0.36
N LEU A 23 -8.79 24.54 -0.54
CA LEU A 23 -9.42 23.27 -0.86
C LEU A 23 -8.51 22.37 -1.73
N PHE A 24 -7.61 22.97 -2.52
CA PHE A 24 -6.53 22.23 -3.17
C PHE A 24 -5.66 21.48 -2.14
N MET A 25 -5.17 22.18 -1.11
CA MET A 25 -4.33 21.57 -0.08
C MET A 25 -5.07 20.48 0.69
N GLU A 26 -6.36 20.68 1.00
CA GLU A 26 -7.18 19.66 1.66
C GLU A 26 -7.28 18.37 0.84
N TYR A 27 -7.54 18.49 -0.47
CA TYR A 27 -7.64 17.32 -1.33
C TYR A 27 -6.30 16.64 -1.59
N ILE A 28 -5.19 17.38 -1.65
CA ILE A 28 -3.85 16.78 -1.70
C ILE A 28 -3.57 15.97 -0.44
N ASN A 29 -3.83 16.52 0.75
CA ASN A 29 -3.62 15.81 2.02
C ASN A 29 -4.43 14.51 2.09
N LYS A 30 -5.71 14.54 1.74
CA LYS A 30 -6.55 13.33 1.68
C LYS A 30 -6.04 12.29 0.68
N ALA A 31 -5.60 12.73 -0.51
CA ALA A 31 -5.03 11.81 -1.49
C ALA A 31 -3.76 11.12 -0.98
N MET A 32 -2.89 11.86 -0.28
CA MET A 32 -1.66 11.31 0.31
C MET A 32 -1.97 10.31 1.43
N GLU A 33 -2.87 10.65 2.37
CA GLU A 33 -3.27 9.76 3.45
C GLU A 33 -3.79 8.42 2.91
N LEU A 34 -4.71 8.46 1.94
CA LEU A 34 -5.25 7.26 1.29
C LEU A 34 -4.18 6.44 0.57
N TYR A 35 -3.27 7.10 -0.16
CA TYR A 35 -2.18 6.42 -0.84
C TYR A 35 -1.21 5.73 0.13
N GLU A 36 -0.93 6.36 1.27
CA GLU A 36 -0.11 5.74 2.32
C GLU A 36 -0.80 4.54 2.96
N GLU A 37 -2.11 4.60 3.18
CA GLU A 37 -2.88 3.46 3.67
C GLU A 37 -2.88 2.29 2.68
N GLU A 38 -3.06 2.55 1.38
CA GLU A 38 -2.94 1.54 0.32
C GLU A 38 -1.55 0.89 0.36
N LYS A 39 -0.49 1.70 0.42
CA LYS A 39 0.89 1.22 0.51
C LYS A 39 1.17 0.42 1.78
N LYS A 40 0.57 0.79 2.91
CA LYS A 40 0.67 0.01 4.15
C LYS A 40 0.00 -1.35 3.96
N LYS A 41 -1.20 -1.39 3.38
CA LYS A 41 -1.91 -2.65 3.07
C LYS A 41 -1.12 -3.53 2.10
N GLU A 42 -0.54 -2.98 1.04
CA GLU A 42 0.34 -3.72 0.13
C GLU A 42 1.56 -4.30 0.85
N ARG A 43 2.21 -3.53 1.74
CA ARG A 43 3.37 -3.99 2.54
C ARG A 43 3.01 -5.01 3.63
N LEU A 44 1.74 -5.10 4.03
CA LEU A 44 1.28 -6.07 5.02
C LEU A 44 1.19 -7.50 4.46
N TYR A 45 1.26 -7.68 3.15
CA TYR A 45 1.39 -8.98 2.52
C TYR A 45 2.87 -9.33 2.36
N ILE A 46 3.43 -10.03 3.34
CA ILE A 46 4.70 -10.75 3.17
C ILE A 46 4.39 -12.24 3.03
N THR A 47 5.14 -12.94 2.19
CA THR A 47 4.99 -14.40 2.10
C THR A 47 5.49 -15.06 3.38
N ILE A 48 4.95 -16.24 3.73
CA ILE A 48 5.50 -17.04 4.84
C ILE A 48 7.01 -17.26 4.65
N GLY A 49 7.45 -17.44 3.40
CA GLY A 49 8.87 -17.61 3.07
C GLY A 49 9.75 -16.39 3.32
N GLU A 50 9.17 -15.17 3.29
CA GLU A 50 9.86 -13.92 3.66
C GLU A 50 9.78 -13.62 5.16
N LEU A 51 8.77 -14.18 5.86
CA LEU A 51 8.58 -14.01 7.31
C LEU A 51 9.50 -14.94 8.13
N ILE A 52 9.72 -16.16 7.67
CA ILE A 52 10.48 -17.17 8.41
C ILE A 52 11.98 -17.07 8.12
N ASP A 53 12.81 -17.36 9.12
CA ASP A 53 14.25 -17.44 8.93
C ASP A 53 14.68 -18.68 8.11
N PHE A 54 15.95 -18.68 7.69
CA PHE A 54 16.53 -19.76 6.89
C PHE A 54 16.43 -21.12 7.61
N ALA A 55 16.66 -21.14 8.94
CA ALA A 55 16.62 -22.37 9.73
C ALA A 55 15.22 -22.99 9.76
N THR A 56 14.18 -22.16 9.91
CA THR A 56 12.78 -22.58 9.89
C THR A 56 12.36 -23.08 8.51
N LYS A 57 12.82 -22.42 7.46
CA LYS A 57 12.60 -22.84 6.06
C LYS A 57 13.20 -24.21 5.77
N GLU A 58 14.47 -24.43 6.13
CA GLU A 58 15.14 -25.73 5.99
C GLU A 58 14.42 -26.84 6.76
N LYS A 59 14.00 -26.55 7.99
CA LYS A 59 13.26 -27.53 8.81
C LYS A 59 11.94 -27.94 8.16
N LEU A 60 11.18 -26.99 7.63
CA LEU A 60 9.93 -27.28 6.90
C LEU A 60 10.17 -28.15 5.66
N LEU A 61 11.18 -27.81 4.85
CA LEU A 61 11.55 -28.61 3.67
C LEU A 61 11.95 -30.04 4.04
N SER A 62 12.70 -30.21 5.13
CA SER A 62 13.11 -31.53 5.62
C SER A 62 11.96 -32.41 6.08
N LEU A 63 10.85 -31.82 6.57
CA LEU A 63 9.66 -32.55 6.99
C LEU A 63 8.87 -33.07 5.78
N ILE A 64 8.78 -32.28 4.72
CA ILE A 64 8.15 -32.68 3.45
C ILE A 64 8.97 -33.80 2.79
N ALA A 65 10.29 -33.66 2.76
CA ALA A 65 11.20 -34.65 2.15
C ALA A 65 11.23 -36.01 2.87
N LYS A 66 10.77 -36.07 4.13
CA LYS A 66 10.71 -37.31 4.92
C LYS A 66 9.33 -37.97 4.93
N GLY A 67 8.32 -37.32 4.34
CA GLY A 67 6.92 -37.75 4.34
C GLY A 67 6.41 -38.33 3.03
N GLY A 68 7.27 -38.55 2.03
CA GLY A 68 6.97 -39.23 0.76
C GLY A 68 7.89 -40.41 0.54
#